data_AF-A0A260Z3Y4-F1
#
_entry.id   AF-A0A260Z3Y4-F1
#
_cell.length_a   1.000
_cell.length_b   1.000
_cell.length_c   1.000
_cell.angle_alpha   90.00
_cell.angle_beta   90.00
_cell.angle_gamma   90.00
#
_symmetry.space_group_name_H-M   'P 1'
#
loop_
_entity.id
_entity.type
_entity.pdbx_description
1 polymer ?
#
loop_
_entity_poly.entity_id
_entity_poly.type
_entity_poly.pdbx_seq_one_letter_code
_entity_poly.pdbx_strand_id
1 'polypeptide(L)'
;MRLYIALMLQKIWNHEPMYAVAERFGVEKGWLQTTLQSSISQAASIAKFSEKITTMWPLRKLLPELVQRLSEAAQPELLPLMTVDGIKKARAGILFKAGYKTVGMIARACPLKLVQELGTIRLAQAKSIIASAKMVLRDQVDEKMEELDVWGVATDNFSYF
;
A
#
# COMPACT_ATOMS: atom_id res chain seq x y z
N MET A 1 -17.20 -8.92 21.94
CA MET A 1 -15.92 -9.07 21.22
C MET A 1 -16.05 -9.08 19.69
N ARG A 2 -16.85 -9.96 19.05
CA ARG A 2 -16.96 -10.02 17.57
C ARG A 2 -17.47 -8.73 16.90
N LEU A 3 -18.44 -8.04 17.51
CA LEU A 3 -18.96 -6.76 16.99
C LEU A 3 -17.88 -5.66 16.96
N TYR A 4 -17.04 -5.59 18.00
CA TYR A 4 -15.95 -4.61 18.08
C TYR A 4 -14.94 -4.78 16.93
N ILE A 5 -14.56 -6.03 16.64
CA ILE A 5 -13.68 -6.36 15.51
C ILE A 5 -14.34 -5.97 14.19
N ALA A 6 -15.63 -6.28 14.01
CA ALA A 6 -16.35 -5.89 12.80
C ALA A 6 -16.37 -4.36 12.59
N LEU A 7 -16.57 -3.57 13.66
CA LEU A 7 -16.51 -2.10 13.61
C LEU A 7 -15.09 -1.60 13.27
N MET A 8 -14.05 -2.18 13.87
CA MET A 8 -12.66 -1.85 13.54
C MET A 8 -12.34 -2.15 12.06
N LEU A 9 -12.75 -3.31 11.56
CA LEU A 9 -12.57 -3.69 10.15
C LEU A 9 -13.38 -2.80 9.21
N GLN A 10 -14.58 -2.38 9.59
CA GLN A 10 -15.39 -1.43 8.82
C GLN A 10 -14.71 -0.05 8.73
N LYS A 11 -14.04 0.38 9.80
CA LYS A 11 -13.27 1.63 9.80
C LYS A 11 -12.08 1.57 8.87
N ILE A 12 -11.33 0.46 8.93
CA ILE A 12 -10.22 0.15 8.02
C ILE A 12 -10.71 0.04 6.56
N TRP A 13 -11.88 -0.57 6.35
CA TRP A 13 -12.53 -0.64 5.06
C TRP A 13 -12.84 0.74 4.46
N ASN A 14 -13.24 1.69 5.30
CA ASN A 14 -13.51 3.07 4.92
C ASN A 14 -12.24 3.93 4.81
N HIS A 15 -11.07 3.30 4.62
CA HIS A 15 -9.77 3.95 4.47
C HIS A 15 -9.31 4.78 5.69
N GLU A 16 -9.83 4.53 6.89
CA GLU A 16 -9.25 5.12 8.09
C GLU A 16 -7.87 4.48 8.37
N PRO A 17 -6.84 5.28 8.70
CA PRO A 17 -5.51 4.75 8.89
C PRO A 17 -5.45 3.86 10.15
N MET A 18 -4.76 2.73 10.03
CA MET A 18 -4.74 1.69 11.07
C MET A 18 -4.27 2.19 12.44
N TYR A 19 -3.43 3.23 12.49
CA TYR A 19 -3.01 3.84 13.76
C TYR A 19 -4.15 4.57 14.46
N ALA A 20 -4.96 5.34 13.73
CA ALA A 20 -6.09 6.09 14.29
C ALA A 20 -7.18 5.14 14.78
N VAL A 21 -7.41 4.03 14.05
CA VAL A 21 -8.33 2.98 14.48
C VAL A 21 -7.80 2.28 15.74
N ALA A 22 -6.50 1.95 15.79
CA ALA A 22 -5.90 1.32 16.97
C ALA A 22 -6.03 2.19 18.22
N GLU A 23 -5.73 3.49 18.10
CA GLU A 23 -5.85 4.47 19.18
C GLU A 23 -7.31 4.65 19.63
N ARG A 24 -8.24 4.84 18.70
CA ARG A 24 -9.67 5.05 18.99
C ARG A 24 -10.31 3.89 19.73
N PHE A 25 -9.90 2.66 19.42
CA PHE A 25 -10.44 1.45 20.05
C PHE A 25 -9.57 0.95 21.22
N GLY A 26 -8.47 1.63 21.55
CA GLY A 26 -7.58 1.27 22.64
C GLY A 26 -6.89 -0.08 22.45
N VAL A 27 -6.56 -0.46 21.21
CA VAL A 27 -5.95 -1.75 20.86
C VAL A 27 -4.53 -1.57 20.34
N GLU A 28 -3.69 -2.60 20.52
CA GLU A 28 -2.34 -2.58 19.95
C GLU A 28 -2.39 -2.69 18.42
N LYS A 29 -1.56 -1.89 17.74
CA LYS A 29 -1.44 -1.89 16.27
C LYS A 29 -1.09 -3.27 15.72
N GLY A 30 -0.18 -4.00 16.37
CA GLY A 30 0.23 -5.35 15.96
C GLY A 30 -0.91 -6.36 16.08
N TRP A 31 -1.70 -6.27 17.15
CA TRP A 31 -2.90 -7.08 17.33
C TRP A 31 -3.96 -6.78 16.27
N LEU A 32 -4.21 -5.50 15.98
CA LEU A 32 -5.17 -5.08 14.95
C LEU A 32 -4.74 -5.56 13.55
N GLN A 33 -3.45 -5.44 13.23
CA GLN A 33 -2.88 -5.93 11.97
C GLN A 33 -3.00 -7.45 11.83
N THR A 34 -2.68 -8.19 12.91
CA THR A 34 -2.80 -9.66 12.94
C THR A 34 -4.26 -10.09 12.79
N THR A 35 -5.18 -9.38 13.44
CA THR A 35 -6.62 -9.62 13.36
C THR A 35 -7.12 -9.38 11.94
N LEU A 36 -6.74 -8.26 11.31
CA LEU A 36 -7.08 -7.93 9.93
C LEU A 36 -6.58 -8.99 8.95
N GLN A 37 -5.30 -9.38 9.03
CA GLN A 37 -4.72 -10.43 8.18
C GLN A 37 -5.43 -11.78 8.38
N SER A 38 -5.73 -12.15 9.62
CA SER A 38 -6.47 -13.38 9.92
C SER A 38 -7.89 -13.35 9.34
N SER A 39 -8.58 -12.20 9.43
CA SER A 39 -9.93 -12.02 8.86
C SER A 39 -9.92 -12.08 7.33
N ILE A 40 -8.92 -11.48 6.69
CA ILE A 40 -8.72 -11.56 5.22
C ILE A 40 -8.53 -13.01 4.79
N SER A 41 -7.64 -13.75 5.45
CA SER A 41 -7.36 -15.15 5.13
C SER A 41 -8.60 -16.05 5.30
N GLN A 42 -9.37 -15.83 6.38
CA GLN A 42 -10.64 -16.53 6.60
C GLN A 42 -11.66 -16.20 5.51
N ALA A 43 -11.85 -14.92 5.19
CA ALA A 43 -12.78 -14.48 4.13
C ALA A 43 -12.39 -15.06 2.76
N ALA A 44 -11.09 -15.11 2.43
CA ALA A 44 -10.59 -15.71 1.20
C ALA A 44 -10.83 -17.23 1.14
N SER A 45 -10.67 -17.91 2.27
CA SER A 45 -10.94 -19.34 2.38
C SER A 45 -12.43 -19.65 2.22
N ILE A 46 -13.30 -18.83 2.84
CA ILE A 46 -14.76 -18.94 2.69
C ILE A 46 -15.17 -18.63 1.25
N ALA A 47 -14.55 -17.64 0.60
CA ALA A 47 -14.81 -17.33 -0.81
C ALA A 47 -14.53 -18.56 -1.70
N LYS A 48 -13.36 -19.19 -1.56
CA LYS A 48 -13.02 -20.44 -2.29
C LYS A 48 -13.95 -21.59 -1.95
N PHE A 49 -14.35 -21.73 -0.68
CA PHE A 49 -15.30 -22.76 -0.27
C PHE A 49 -16.67 -22.54 -0.91
N SER A 50 -17.14 -21.29 -1.00
CA SER A 50 -18.42 -20.94 -1.62
C SER A 50 -18.49 -21.24 -3.12
N GLU A 51 -17.35 -21.41 -3.81
CA GLU A 51 -17.31 -21.87 -5.20
C GLU A 51 -17.77 -23.32 -5.35
N LYS A 52 -17.60 -24.13 -4.30
CA LYS A 52 -17.97 -25.56 -4.29
C LYS A 52 -19.44 -25.80 -3.95
N ILE A 53 -20.13 -24.80 -3.41
CA ILE A 53 -21.51 -24.91 -2.95
C ILE A 53 -22.39 -23.89 -3.69
N THR A 54 -23.23 -24.37 -4.60
CA THR A 54 -24.10 -23.54 -5.46
C THR A 54 -25.09 -22.67 -4.67
N THR A 55 -25.51 -23.08 -3.47
CA THR A 55 -26.42 -22.30 -2.61
C THR A 55 -25.76 -21.08 -1.97
N MET A 56 -24.42 -21.00 -1.94
CA MET A 56 -23.65 -19.88 -1.36
C MET A 56 -23.24 -18.82 -2.40
N TRP A 57 -23.98 -18.70 -3.50
CA TRP A 57 -23.69 -17.77 -4.58
C TRP A 57 -23.51 -16.29 -4.16
N PRO A 58 -24.19 -15.75 -3.11
CA PRO A 58 -23.96 -14.36 -2.70
C PRO A 58 -22.56 -14.16 -2.12
N LEU A 59 -22.09 -15.11 -1.32
CA LEU A 59 -20.76 -15.09 -0.73
C LEU A 59 -19.67 -15.19 -1.80
N ARG A 60 -19.90 -16.01 -2.82
CA ARG A 60 -19.01 -16.12 -3.99
C ARG A 60 -18.84 -14.79 -4.72
N LYS A 61 -19.86 -13.94 -4.73
CA LYS A 61 -19.80 -12.62 -5.38
C LYS A 61 -19.21 -11.53 -4.49
N LEU A 62 -19.59 -11.51 -3.21
CA LEU A 62 -19.24 -10.43 -2.29
C LEU A 62 -17.86 -10.59 -1.64
N LEU A 63 -17.48 -11.81 -1.26
CA LEU A 63 -16.24 -12.03 -0.50
C LEU A 63 -14.95 -11.73 -1.28
N PRO A 64 -14.84 -11.97 -2.61
CA PRO A 64 -13.63 -11.61 -3.34
C PRO A 64 -13.33 -10.11 -3.31
N GLU A 65 -14.35 -9.27 -3.51
CA GLU A 65 -14.21 -7.81 -3.39
C GLU A 65 -13.85 -7.42 -1.96
N LEU A 66 -14.45 -8.09 -0.97
CA LEU A 66 -14.16 -7.86 0.43
C LEU A 66 -12.69 -8.15 0.79
N VAL A 67 -12.20 -9.30 0.37
CA VAL A 67 -10.82 -9.73 0.58
C VAL A 67 -9.86 -8.74 -0.08
N GLN A 68 -10.15 -8.30 -1.31
CA GLN A 68 -9.30 -7.39 -2.03
C GLN A 68 -9.16 -6.04 -1.31
N ARG A 69 -10.28 -5.40 -0.97
CA ARG A 69 -10.28 -4.09 -0.30
C ARG A 69 -9.66 -4.12 1.08
N LEU A 70 -10.00 -5.12 1.91
CA LEU A 70 -9.35 -5.27 3.22
C LEU A 70 -7.85 -5.51 3.09
N SER A 71 -7.43 -6.29 2.09
CA SER A 71 -6.01 -6.50 1.85
C SER A 71 -5.30 -5.21 1.45
N GLU A 72 -5.97 -4.29 0.74
CA GLU A 72 -5.40 -3.00 0.32
C GLU A 72 -5.21 -2.09 1.54
N ALA A 73 -6.23 -2.03 2.40
CA ALA A 73 -6.18 -1.28 3.65
C ALA A 73 -5.15 -1.86 4.66
N ALA A 74 -4.80 -3.15 4.55
CA ALA A 74 -3.87 -3.80 5.45
C ALA A 74 -2.38 -3.46 5.22
N GLN A 75 -2.04 -2.75 4.15
CA GLN A 75 -0.67 -2.40 3.81
C GLN A 75 -0.53 -0.93 3.43
N PRO A 76 -0.85 0.02 4.34
CA PRO A 76 -0.72 1.44 4.06
C PRO A 76 0.72 1.84 3.70
N GLU A 77 1.72 1.11 4.18
CA GLU A 77 3.13 1.30 3.82
C GLU A 77 3.44 1.09 2.33
N LEU A 78 2.55 0.45 1.57
CA LEU A 78 2.68 0.30 0.12
C LEU A 78 2.08 1.46 -0.66
N LEU A 79 1.21 2.28 -0.05
CA LEU A 79 0.57 3.43 -0.71
C LEU A 79 1.59 4.37 -1.35
N PRO A 80 2.68 4.77 -0.67
CA PRO A 80 3.68 5.66 -1.28
C PRO A 80 4.39 5.03 -2.47
N LEU A 81 4.51 3.69 -2.54
CA LEU A 81 5.15 3.03 -3.67
C LEU A 81 4.20 2.91 -4.87
N MET A 82 2.89 2.90 -4.60
CA MET A 82 1.84 2.81 -5.62
C MET A 82 1.55 4.15 -6.32
N THR A 83 2.12 5.26 -5.86
CA THR A 83 2.08 6.54 -6.59
C THR A 83 2.98 6.55 -7.82
N VAL A 84 3.93 5.61 -7.91
CA VAL A 84 4.82 5.46 -9.06
C VAL A 84 4.10 4.68 -10.16
N ASP A 85 4.10 5.25 -11.37
CA ASP A 85 3.48 4.61 -12.53
C ASP A 85 4.13 3.27 -12.84
N GLY A 86 3.28 2.26 -13.04
CA GLY A 86 3.71 0.88 -13.31
C GLY A 86 3.94 0.03 -12.06
N ILE A 87 3.80 0.59 -10.85
CA ILE A 87 3.83 -0.14 -9.58
C ILE A 87 2.41 -0.32 -9.03
N LYS A 88 1.80 -1.47 -9.33
CA LYS A 88 0.56 -1.91 -8.67
C LYS A 88 0.88 -2.61 -7.35
N LYS A 89 -0.12 -2.78 -6.50
CA LYS A 89 -0.02 -3.41 -5.17
C LYS A 89 0.86 -4.66 -5.10
N ALA A 90 0.69 -5.61 -6.03
CA ALA A 90 1.50 -6.83 -6.06
C ALA A 90 3.00 -6.54 -6.21
N ARG A 91 3.36 -5.59 -7.09
CA ARG A 91 4.75 -5.15 -7.30
C ARG A 91 5.26 -4.30 -6.15
N ALA A 92 4.42 -3.43 -5.59
CA ALA A 92 4.74 -2.68 -4.38
C ALA A 92 5.11 -3.63 -3.23
N GLY A 93 4.33 -4.71 -3.04
CA GLY A 93 4.60 -5.72 -2.02
C GLY A 93 5.92 -6.47 -2.22
N ILE A 94 6.27 -6.81 -3.48
CA ILE A 94 7.56 -7.44 -3.80
C ILE A 94 8.71 -6.47 -3.50
N LEU A 95 8.63 -5.24 -4.01
CA LEU A 95 9.65 -4.20 -3.81
C LEU A 95 9.84 -3.86 -2.33
N PHE A 96 8.76 -3.78 -1.57
CA PHE A 96 8.83 -3.51 -0.14
C PHE A 96 9.53 -4.63 0.62
N LYS A 97 9.26 -5.90 0.27
CA LYS A 97 9.97 -7.07 0.82
C LYS A 97 11.45 -7.09 0.41
N ALA A 98 11.77 -6.62 -0.80
CA ALA A 98 13.13 -6.45 -1.29
C ALA A 98 13.86 -5.23 -0.68
N GLY A 99 13.19 -4.45 0.19
CA GLY A 99 13.79 -3.33 0.94
C GLY A 99 13.57 -1.95 0.33
N TYR A 100 12.86 -1.83 -0.81
CA TYR A 100 12.50 -0.55 -1.41
C TYR A 100 11.27 0.03 -0.69
N LYS A 101 11.49 0.74 0.41
CA LYS A 101 10.43 1.26 1.29
C LYS A 101 9.93 2.66 0.93
N THR A 102 10.67 3.39 0.09
CA THR A 102 10.32 4.77 -0.31
C THR A 102 10.47 4.97 -1.81
N VAL A 103 9.76 5.95 -2.36
CA VAL A 103 9.91 6.39 -3.77
C VAL A 103 11.36 6.77 -4.07
N GLY A 104 12.04 7.40 -3.10
CA GLY A 104 13.47 7.72 -3.11
C GLY A 104 14.36 6.53 -3.47
N MET A 105 14.10 5.38 -2.85
CA MET A 105 14.88 4.16 -3.10
C MET A 105 14.62 3.60 -4.50
N ILE A 106 13.40 3.73 -5.02
CA ILE A 106 13.04 3.30 -6.37
C ILE A 106 13.69 4.20 -7.42
N ALA A 107 13.67 5.52 -7.22
CA ALA A 107 14.28 6.50 -8.14
C ALA A 107 15.80 6.35 -8.27
N ARG A 108 16.46 5.88 -7.20
CA ARG A 108 17.90 5.60 -7.16
C ARG A 108 18.25 4.16 -7.55
N ALA A 109 17.25 3.30 -7.80
CA ALA A 109 17.47 1.89 -8.10
C ALA A 109 18.15 1.70 -9.47
N CYS A 110 18.94 0.63 -9.59
CA CYS A 110 19.47 0.21 -10.88
C CYS A 110 18.35 -0.52 -11.68
N PRO A 111 18.09 -0.16 -12.96
CA PRO A 111 17.07 -0.81 -13.77
C PRO A 111 17.22 -2.33 -13.84
N LEU A 112 18.46 -2.84 -13.89
CA LEU A 112 18.75 -4.27 -13.94
C LEU A 112 18.38 -4.98 -12.64
N LYS A 113 18.66 -4.37 -11.48
CA LYS A 113 18.26 -4.91 -10.17
C LYS A 113 16.74 -4.92 -10.03
N LEU A 114 16.07 -3.86 -10.49
CA LEU A 114 14.61 -3.78 -10.44
C LEU A 114 13.94 -4.89 -11.26
N VAL A 115 14.52 -5.24 -12.42
CA VAL A 115 14.06 -6.38 -13.25
C VAL A 115 14.26 -7.70 -12.50
N GLN A 116 15.40 -7.89 -11.84
CA GLN A 116 15.67 -9.12 -11.05
C GLN A 116 14.67 -9.29 -9.92
N GLU A 117 14.39 -8.23 -9.16
CA GLU A 117 13.45 -8.29 -8.03
C GLU A 117 12.01 -8.54 -8.48
N LEU A 118 11.58 -7.85 -9.54
CA LEU A 118 10.19 -7.95 -10.01
C LEU A 118 9.93 -9.16 -10.91
N GLY A 119 10.97 -9.73 -11.53
CA GLY A 119 11.00 -10.96 -12.34
C GLY A 119 10.13 -10.97 -13.62
N THR A 120 9.12 -10.12 -13.68
CA THR A 120 7.98 -10.16 -14.62
C THR A 120 7.98 -8.96 -15.56
N ILE A 121 8.98 -8.09 -15.47
CA ILE A 121 9.04 -6.83 -16.22
C ILE A 121 10.21 -6.79 -17.17
N ARG A 122 10.03 -6.10 -18.31
CA ARG A 122 11.11 -5.84 -19.26
C ARG A 122 11.97 -4.67 -18.78
N LEU A 123 13.22 -4.61 -19.24
CA LEU A 123 14.14 -3.51 -18.90
C LEU A 123 13.58 -2.12 -19.24
N ALA A 124 12.84 -1.99 -20.35
CA ALA A 124 12.18 -0.74 -20.73
C ALA A 124 11.13 -0.30 -19.69
N GLN A 125 10.36 -1.25 -19.15
CA GLN A 125 9.38 -0.97 -18.11
C GLN A 125 10.07 -0.58 -16.79
N ALA A 126 11.18 -1.23 -16.44
CA ALA A 126 11.97 -0.84 -15.27
C ALA A 126 12.51 0.58 -15.37
N LYS A 127 13.01 0.99 -16.55
CA LYS A 127 13.45 2.37 -16.81
C LYS A 127 12.30 3.37 -16.68
N SER A 128 11.12 3.05 -17.21
CA SER A 128 9.93 3.88 -17.09
C SER A 128 9.46 4.03 -15.64
N ILE A 129 9.47 2.95 -14.85
CA ILE A 129 9.17 2.98 -13.41
C ILE A 129 10.15 3.91 -12.66
N ILE A 130 11.45 3.80 -12.94
CA ILE A 130 12.46 4.67 -12.31
C ILE A 130 12.28 6.13 -12.73
N ALA A 131 11.93 6.40 -13.99
CA ALA A 131 11.65 7.74 -14.47
C ALA A 131 10.42 8.36 -13.77
N SER A 132 9.32 7.60 -13.66
CA SER A 132 8.12 8.02 -12.92
C SER A 132 8.44 8.28 -11.44
N ALA A 133 9.22 7.40 -10.80
CA ALA A 133 9.63 7.60 -9.40
C ALA A 133 10.45 8.88 -9.21
N LYS A 134 11.30 9.25 -10.19
CA LYS A 134 12.04 10.52 -10.17
C LYS A 134 11.12 11.73 -10.33
N MET A 135 10.08 11.63 -11.15
CA MET A 135 9.07 12.70 -11.29
C MET A 135 8.32 12.90 -9.99
N VAL A 136 7.75 11.83 -9.42
CA VAL A 136 7.02 11.89 -8.13
C VAL A 136 7.88 12.50 -7.02
N LEU A 137 9.19 12.21 -6.98
CA LEU A 137 10.08 12.84 -6.01
C LEU A 137 10.33 14.32 -6.26
N ARG A 138 10.40 14.76 -7.52
CA ARG A 138 10.52 16.19 -7.84
C ARG A 138 9.27 16.92 -7.38
N ASP A 139 8.10 16.40 -7.73
CA ASP A 139 6.81 16.98 -7.34
C ASP A 139 6.69 17.08 -5.80
N GLN A 140 7.11 16.05 -5.05
CA GLN A 140 7.13 16.07 -3.58
C GLN A 140 8.12 17.08 -2.99
N VAL A 141 9.23 17.35 -3.68
CA VAL A 141 10.22 18.35 -3.25
C VAL A 141 9.70 19.74 -3.54
N ASP A 142 9.13 19.96 -4.73
CA ASP A 142 8.57 21.24 -5.15
C ASP A 142 7.40 21.65 -4.26
N GLU A 143 6.47 20.73 -3.96
CA GLU A 143 5.35 20.97 -3.02
C GLU A 143 5.84 21.37 -1.63
N LYS A 144 6.85 20.67 -1.09
CA LYS A 144 7.47 21.02 0.19
C LYS A 144 8.21 22.36 0.16
N MET A 145 8.81 22.73 -0.97
CA MET A 145 9.48 24.03 -1.13
C MET A 145 8.47 25.18 -1.16
N GLU A 146 7.35 25.01 -1.88
CA GLU A 146 6.24 25.96 -1.89
C GLU A 146 5.64 26.15 -0.49
N GLU A 147 5.43 25.06 0.26
CA GLU A 147 5.00 25.13 1.66
C GLU A 147 5.99 25.96 2.50
N LEU A 148 7.30 25.69 2.41
CA LEU A 148 8.32 26.41 3.18
C LEU A 148 8.39 27.91 2.86
N ASP A 149 8.18 28.28 1.59
CA ASP A 149 8.12 29.67 1.14
C ASP A 149 6.89 30.39 1.74
N VAL A 150 5.73 29.72 1.76
CA VAL A 150 4.51 30.23 2.41
C VAL A 150 4.71 30.45 3.92
N TRP A 151 5.48 29.59 4.58
CA TRP A 151 5.81 29.72 6.00
C TRP A 151 6.98 30.68 6.28
N GLY A 152 7.57 31.31 5.25
CA GLY A 152 8.64 32.30 5.38
C GLY A 152 9.98 31.74 5.85
N VAL A 153 10.23 30.43 5.65
CA VAL A 153 11.48 29.77 6.00
C VAL A 153 12.45 29.87 4.82
N ALA A 154 13.59 30.55 4.99
CA ALA A 154 14.60 30.71 3.92
C ALA A 154 15.12 29.34 3.45
N THR A 155 14.97 29.05 2.15
CA THR A 155 15.29 27.76 1.50
C THR A 155 16.72 27.66 0.97
N ASP A 156 17.59 28.61 1.32
CA ASP A 156 18.93 28.85 0.76
C ASP A 156 19.94 27.68 0.84
N ASN A 157 19.60 26.54 1.46
CA ASN A 157 20.52 25.42 1.66
C ASN A 157 20.15 24.11 0.94
N PHE A 158 19.13 24.08 0.08
CA PHE A 158 18.78 22.86 -0.69
C PHE A 158 19.13 23.00 -2.18
N SER A 159 20.36 23.41 -2.48
CA SER A 159 20.90 23.32 -3.85
C SER A 159 21.07 21.84 -4.22
N TYR A 160 20.32 21.45 -5.26
CA TYR A 160 20.21 20.13 -5.88
C TYR A 160 21.49 19.28 -5.88
N PHE A 161 21.36 18.03 -5.40
CA PHE A 161 22.21 16.89 -5.79
C PHE A 161 22.00 16.54 -7.27
#